data_AF-A0A950XPA7-F1
#
_entry.id   AF-A0A950XPA7-F1
#
_cell.length_a   1.000
_cell.length_b   1.000
_cell.length_c   1.000
_cell.angle_alpha   90.00
_cell.angle_beta   90.00
_cell.angle_gamma   90.00
#
_symmetry.space_group_name_H-M   'P 1'
#
loop_
_entity.id
_entity.type
_entity.pdbx_description
1 polymer ?
#
loop_
_entity_poly.entity_id
_entity_poly.type
_entity_poly.pdbx_seq_one_letter_code
_entity_poly.pdbx_strand_id
1 'polypeptide(L)' 'MISAQLAVEIALDAARSGRADETIVLVTDRADTSLRWANNSMTTNGV' A
#
# COMPACT_ATOMS: atom_id res chain seq x y z
N MET A 1 1.78 -8.73 -4.26
CA MET A 1 2.06 -7.40 -3.68
C MET A 1 2.88 -6.64 -4.72
N ILE A 2 2.43 -5.46 -5.13
CA ILE A 2 3.19 -4.59 -6.04
C ILE A 2 4.20 -3.80 -5.22
N SER A 3 5.43 -3.63 -5.72
CA SER A 3 6.39 -2.75 -5.03
C SER A 3 5.92 -1.31 -5.16
N ALA A 4 6.22 -0.47 -4.16
CA ALA A 4 5.92 0.95 -4.23
C ALA A 4 6.50 1.60 -5.50
N GLN A 5 7.70 1.19 -5.91
CA GLN A 5 8.34 1.66 -7.15
C GLN A 5 7.52 1.32 -8.39
N LEU A 6 7.06 0.09 -8.54
CA LEU A 6 6.27 -0.32 -9.70
C LEU A 6 4.90 0.40 -9.73
N ALA A 7 4.31 0.70 -8.56
CA ALA A 7 3.10 1.51 -8.48
C ALA A 7 3.32 2.95 -8.95
N VAL A 8 4.47 3.56 -8.63
CA VAL A 8 4.85 4.90 -9.13
C VAL A 8 5.00 4.89 -10.64
N GLU A 9 5.72 3.92 -11.20
CA GLU A 9 6.00 3.85 -12.64
C GLU A 9 4.71 3.71 -13.46
N ILE A 10 3.81 2.80 -13.05
CA ILE A 10 2.51 2.62 -13.71
C ILE A 10 1.69 3.91 -13.67
N ALA A 11 1.64 4.60 -12.52
CA ALA A 11 0.86 5.82 -12.36
C ALA A 11 1.41 6.96 -13.23
N LEU A 12 2.73 7.13 -13.29
CA LEU A 12 3.36 8.17 -14.10
C LEU A 12 3.22 7.89 -15.61
N ASP A 13 3.33 6.64 -16.04
CA ASP A 13 3.14 6.27 -17.45
C ASP A 13 1.68 6.43 -17.91
N ALA A 14 0.72 6.12 -17.03
CA ALA A 14 -0.68 6.40 -17.28
C ALA A 14 -0.95 7.90 -17.39
N ALA A 15 -0.38 8.72 -16.51
CA ALA A 15 -0.52 10.17 -16.55
C ALA A 15 0.07 10.80 -17.82
N ARG A 16 1.25 10.35 -18.25
CA ARG A 16 1.85 10.75 -19.53
C ARG A 16 0.95 10.38 -20.71
N SER A 17 0.45 9.15 -20.74
CA SER A 17 -0.45 8.66 -21.79
C SER A 17 -1.77 9.44 -21.82
N GLY A 18 -2.24 9.88 -20.66
CA GLY A 18 -3.41 10.74 -20.48
C GLY A 18 -3.17 12.22 -20.77
N ARG A 19 -1.94 12.63 -21.12
CA ARG A 19 -1.53 14.02 -21.34
C ARG A 19 -1.77 14.93 -20.13
N ALA A 20 -1.56 14.43 -18.93
CA ALA A 20 -1.54 15.29 -17.75
C ALA A 20 -0.34 16.26 -17.84
N ASP A 21 -0.59 17.55 -17.65
CA ASP A 21 0.46 18.58 -17.68
C ASP A 21 1.43 18.45 -16.50
N GLU A 22 0.92 18.00 -15.34
CA GLU A 22 1.71 17.73 -14.14
C GLU A 22 1.09 16.55 -13.36
N THR A 23 1.94 15.78 -12.66
CA THR A 23 1.47 14.68 -11.81
C THR A 23 2.44 14.46 -10.65
N ILE A 24 1.88 14.33 -9.45
CA ILE A 24 2.61 13.93 -8.23
C ILE A 24 2.00 12.61 -7.76
N VAL A 25 2.85 11.62 -7.47
CA VAL A 25 2.42 10.31 -6.96
C VAL A 25 2.88 10.17 -5.51
N LEU A 26 1.93 9.91 -4.62
CA LEU A 26 2.17 9.61 -3.21
C LEU A 26 1.79 8.16 -2.96
N VAL A 27 2.76 7.33 -2.61
CA VAL A 27 2.51 5.93 -2.26
C VAL A 27 2.59 5.78 -0.75
N THR A 28 1.55 5.22 -0.17
CA THR A 28 1.53 4.82 1.24
C THR A 28 1.39 3.30 1.31
N ASP A 29 2.40 2.65 1.88
CA ASP A 29 2.27 1.26 2.29
C ASP A 29 1.85 1.21 3.77
N ARG A 30 0.91 0.34 4.10
CA ARG A 30 0.39 0.20 5.46
C ARG A 30 0.17 -1.27 5.76
N ALA A 31 0.77 -1.71 6.86
CA ALA A 31 0.52 -3.00 7.46
C ALA A 31 0.00 -2.79 8.88
N ASP A 32 -1.18 -3.34 9.17
CA ASP A 32 -1.74 -3.39 10.51
C ASP A 32 -1.83 -4.85 10.96
N THR A 33 -1.77 -5.07 12.28
CA THR A 33 -2.08 -6.36 12.88
C THR A 33 -2.99 -6.17 14.09
N SER A 34 -3.99 -7.03 14.23
CA SER A 34 -4.86 -7.02 15.42
C SER A 34 -4.41 -8.12 16.37
N LEU A 35 -3.99 -7.69 17.56
CA LEU A 35 -3.58 -8.57 18.64
C LEU A 35 -4.71 -8.63 19.67
N ARG A 36 -5.04 -9.84 20.13
CA ARG A 36 -5.90 -10.02 21.29
C ARG A 36 -5.20 -10.86 22.34
N TRP A 37 -5.49 -10.55 23.60
CA TRP A 37 -5.10 -11.36 24.73
C TRP A 37 -6.27 -12.24 25.15
N ALA A 38 -6.08 -13.56 25.18
CA ALA A 38 -7.09 -14.52 25.65
C ALA A 38 -6.39 -15.69 26.35
N ASN A 39 -6.91 -16.12 27.50
CA ASN A 39 -6.38 -17.26 28.27
C ASN A 39 -4.86 -17.21 28.51
N ASN A 40 -4.33 -16.05 28.91
CA ASN A 40 -2.89 -15.81 29.14
C ASN A 40 -1.99 -15.99 27.91
N SER A 41 -2.56 -15.95 26.70
CA SER A 41 -1.81 -16.01 25.46
C SER A 41 -2.16 -14.82 24.55
N MET A 42 -1.13 -14.26 23.93
CA MET A 42 -1.30 -13.28 22.86
C MET A 42 -1.57 -14.05 21.56
N THR A 43 -2.71 -13.77 20.94
CA THR A 43 -3.07 -14.36 19.64
C THR A 43 -3.33 -13.24 18.63
N THR A 44 -2.94 -13.46 17.37
CA THR A 44 -3.50 -12.66 16.28
C THR A 44 -4.92 -13.15 16.03
N ASN A 45 -5.86 -12.24 15.79
CA ASN A 45 -7.03 -12.65 15.01
C ASN A 45 -6.44 -12.90 13.62
N GLY A 46 -6.30 -14.17 13.22
CA GLY A 46 -5.66 -14.55 11.96
C GLY A 46 -6.21 -13.72 10.80
N VAL A 47 -5.34 -13.46 9.81
CA VAL A 47 -5.78 -12.92 8.51
C VAL A 47 -6.85 -13.82 7.92
#